data_AF-A0A7V3R0X8-F1
#
_entry.id   AF-A0A7V3R0X8-F1
#
_cell.length_a   1.000
_cell.length_b   1.000
_cell.length_c   1.000
_cell.angle_alpha   90.00
_cell.angle_beta   90.00
_cell.angle_gamma   90.00
#
_symmetry.space_group_name_H-M   'P 1'
#
loop_
_entity.id
_entity.type
_entity.pdbx_description
1 polymer ?
#
loop_
_entity_poly.entity_id
_entity_poly.type
_entity_poly.pdbx_seq_one_letter_code
_entity_poly.pdbx_strand_id
1 'polypeptide(L)'
;MGARKRRGGEANRAAARAPGRRPLLLLLGVAALAAVTACEGKSSGPPPAAFNPGPPIREAFIASLESANDAILQYQIDNGHVPQGKGMEVLLKAGIRSIPSVDPWGDKVLYDGEGNSYTLSSAGPDRQWGTRDDIVVKNGHLVSNPP
;
A
#
# COMPACT_ATOMS: atom_id res chain seq x y z
N MET A 1 37.78 10.76 44.88
CA MET A 1 38.29 9.40 44.55
C MET A 1 37.18 8.68 43.80
N GLY A 2 37.32 8.11 42.60
CA GLY A 2 38.49 7.89 41.78
C GLY A 2 38.20 8.15 40.30
N ALA A 3 39.21 8.67 39.63
CA ALA A 3 39.26 8.80 38.18
C ALA A 3 39.63 7.45 37.56
N ARG A 4 38.95 7.04 36.49
CA ARG A 4 39.52 6.08 35.53
C ARG A 4 39.43 6.63 34.12
N LYS A 5 40.62 6.62 33.53
CA LYS A 5 41.08 7.19 32.27
C LYS A 5 41.60 6.01 31.44
N ARG A 6 41.04 5.76 30.26
CA ARG A 6 41.60 4.99 29.12
C ARG A 6 40.80 5.49 27.89
N ARG A 7 41.29 6.25 26.90
CA ARG A 7 42.51 6.26 26.05
C ARG A 7 42.70 5.01 25.19
N GLY A 8 42.75 5.25 23.87
CA GLY A 8 43.15 4.33 22.80
C GLY A 8 41.92 3.81 22.04
N GLY A 9 41.63 4.14 20.77
CA GLY A 9 42.48 4.62 19.70
C GLY A 9 42.59 3.53 18.65
N GLU A 10 41.89 3.67 17.52
CA GLU A 10 42.32 3.01 16.28
C GLU A 10 41.71 3.72 15.07
N ALA A 11 42.58 4.46 14.38
CA ALA A 11 42.37 4.97 13.05
C ALA A 11 42.51 3.82 12.06
N ASN A 12 41.46 3.51 11.29
CA ASN A 12 41.57 2.62 10.14
C ASN A 12 41.16 3.36 8.86
N ARG A 13 42.22 3.84 8.20
CA ARG A 13 42.58 3.65 6.79
C ARG A 13 41.54 3.93 5.70
N ALA A 14 41.90 4.96 4.94
CA ALA A 14 41.47 5.24 3.57
C ALA A 14 41.73 4.07 2.59
N ALA A 15 40.79 3.88 1.66
CA ALA A 15 40.98 3.39 0.30
C ALA A 15 39.86 4.01 -0.56
N ALA A 16 40.09 5.06 -1.34
CA ALA A 16 40.70 5.10 -2.67
C ALA A 16 39.85 4.42 -3.79
N ARG A 17 39.26 5.28 -4.63
CA ARG A 17 38.99 5.17 -6.08
C ARG A 17 38.24 3.94 -6.64
N ALA A 18 37.12 4.19 -7.34
CA ALA A 18 37.12 4.37 -8.81
C ALA A 18 35.70 4.65 -9.37
N PRO A 19 35.50 5.69 -10.22
CA PRO A 19 34.28 5.83 -11.02
C PRO A 19 34.40 5.04 -12.33
N GLY A 20 33.67 3.92 -12.42
CA GLY A 20 33.55 3.14 -13.64
C GLY A 20 32.60 3.80 -14.64
N ARG A 21 33.16 4.55 -15.59
CA ARG A 21 32.49 4.93 -16.86
C ARG A 21 32.16 3.66 -17.65
N ARG A 22 30.89 3.43 -17.97
CA ARG A 22 30.50 2.47 -19.00
C ARG A 22 30.13 3.20 -20.29
N PRO A 23 30.63 2.75 -21.44
CA PRO A 23 30.45 3.43 -22.72
C PRO A 23 29.04 3.28 -23.27
N LEU A 24 28.61 4.39 -23.84
CA LEU A 24 27.52 4.58 -24.78
C LEU A 24 27.65 3.59 -25.96
N LEU A 25 26.68 2.70 -26.14
CA LEU A 25 26.50 1.97 -27.38
C LEU A 25 25.10 2.28 -27.93
N LEU A 26 25.10 3.20 -28.89
CA LEU A 26 24.05 3.37 -29.89
C LEU A 26 23.85 2.03 -30.62
N LEU A 27 22.63 1.54 -30.64
CA LEU A 27 22.14 0.73 -31.76
C LEU A 27 20.80 1.30 -32.20
N LEU A 28 20.85 1.92 -33.38
CA LEU A 28 19.69 2.18 -34.24
C LEU A 28 19.03 0.85 -34.60
N GLY A 29 17.71 0.80 -34.50
CA GLY A 29 16.87 -0.25 -35.04
C GLY A 29 15.46 0.29 -35.27
N VAL A 30 15.24 0.86 -36.45
CA VAL A 30 13.93 1.28 -36.96
C VAL A 30 13.20 0.04 -37.48
N ALA A 31 11.98 -0.21 -37.01
CA ALA A 31 10.96 -0.93 -37.79
C ALA A 31 9.57 -0.56 -37.27
N ALA A 32 8.87 0.22 -38.09
CA ALA A 32 7.46 0.52 -37.95
C ALA A 32 6.61 -0.73 -38.26
N LEU A 33 5.55 -0.97 -37.48
CA LEU A 33 4.31 -1.50 -38.04
C LEU A 33 3.12 -1.06 -37.16
N ALA A 34 2.27 -0.24 -37.77
CA ALA A 34 0.95 0.08 -37.26
C ALA A 34 0.02 -1.12 -37.44
N ALA A 35 -0.72 -1.48 -36.39
CA ALA A 35 -1.99 -2.19 -36.53
C ALA A 35 -2.90 -1.86 -35.34
N VAL A 36 -4.02 -1.24 -35.71
CA VAL A 36 -5.21 -0.91 -34.95
C VAL A 36 -5.71 -2.07 -34.10
N THR A 37 -6.03 -1.82 -32.83
CA THR A 37 -7.29 -2.24 -32.22
C THR A 37 -7.58 -1.34 -31.01
N ALA A 38 -8.32 -0.28 -31.26
CA ALA A 38 -9.07 0.42 -30.24
C ALA A 38 -10.18 -0.52 -29.74
N CYS A 39 -9.97 -1.15 -28.58
CA CYS A 39 -11.07 -1.71 -27.82
C CYS A 39 -11.67 -0.58 -26.97
N GLU A 40 -12.43 0.32 -27.60
CA GLU A 40 -13.41 1.16 -26.88
C GLU A 40 -14.59 0.29 -26.47
N GLY A 41 -14.35 -0.57 -25.48
CA GLY A 41 -15.39 -1.24 -24.71
C GLY A 41 -15.79 -0.35 -23.54
N LYS A 42 -16.49 0.76 -23.81
CA LYS A 42 -17.08 1.61 -22.77
C LYS A 42 -18.33 0.89 -22.23
N SER A 43 -18.12 -0.11 -21.37
CA SER A 43 -19.19 -0.75 -20.61
C SER A 43 -19.55 0.17 -19.44
N SER A 44 -20.39 1.17 -19.71
CA SER A 44 -20.93 2.12 -18.72
C SER A 44 -22.25 1.64 -18.10
N GLY A 45 -22.47 0.32 -18.05
CA GLY A 45 -23.52 -0.28 -17.23
C GLY A 45 -22.92 -0.73 -15.90
N PRO A 46 -23.58 -0.50 -14.75
CA PRO A 46 -23.22 -1.22 -13.53
C PRO A 46 -23.20 -2.72 -13.86
N PRO A 47 -22.16 -3.47 -13.45
CA PRO A 47 -22.14 -4.91 -13.66
C PRO A 47 -23.45 -5.49 -13.11
N PRO A 48 -24.07 -6.46 -13.80
CA PRO A 48 -25.24 -7.13 -13.25
C PRO A 48 -24.87 -7.65 -11.87
N ALA A 49 -25.76 -7.49 -10.88
CA ALA A 49 -25.62 -7.94 -9.50
C ALA A 49 -25.33 -9.46 -9.34
N ALA A 50 -25.20 -10.19 -10.45
CA ALA A 50 -24.82 -11.59 -10.55
C ALA A 50 -23.32 -11.87 -10.30
N PHE A 51 -22.47 -10.84 -10.18
CA PHE A 51 -21.08 -10.99 -9.68
C PHE A 51 -20.96 -10.54 -8.22
N ASN A 52 -21.92 -10.95 -7.38
CA ASN A 52 -21.72 -10.96 -5.93
C ASN A 52 -21.19 -12.36 -5.58
N PRO A 53 -19.87 -12.64 -5.73
CA PRO A 53 -19.33 -13.91 -5.29
C PRO A 53 -19.71 -14.07 -3.82
N GLY A 54 -20.18 -15.26 -3.46
CA GLY A 54 -20.52 -15.55 -2.08
C GLY A 54 -19.36 -15.29 -1.09
N PRO A 55 -19.59 -15.61 0.19
CA PRO A 55 -18.77 -15.22 1.35
C PRO A 55 -17.24 -15.21 1.20
N PRO A 56 -16.56 -16.18 0.55
CA PRO A 56 -15.10 -16.30 0.65
C PRO A 56 -14.30 -15.08 0.19
N ILE A 57 -14.73 -14.35 -0.85
CA ILE A 57 -13.94 -13.20 -1.34
C ILE A 57 -14.02 -12.03 -0.36
N ARG A 58 -15.22 -11.74 0.17
CA ARG A 58 -15.41 -10.68 1.16
C ARG A 58 -14.64 -10.98 2.44
N GLU A 59 -14.76 -12.21 2.94
CA GLU A 59 -14.07 -12.65 4.16
C GLU A 59 -12.55 -12.66 3.99
N ALA A 60 -12.03 -13.17 2.86
CA ALA A 60 -10.61 -13.17 2.59
C ALA A 60 -10.05 -11.74 2.48
N PHE A 61 -10.81 -10.83 1.89
CA PHE A 61 -10.40 -9.44 1.80
C PHE A 61 -10.42 -8.75 3.17
N ILE A 62 -11.45 -8.97 3.99
CA ILE A 62 -11.49 -8.47 5.38
C ILE A 62 -10.28 -9.01 6.15
N ALA A 63 -10.01 -10.32 6.09
CA ALA A 63 -8.85 -10.92 6.74
C ALA A 63 -7.53 -10.32 6.24
N SER A 64 -7.44 -9.95 4.95
CA SER A 64 -6.26 -9.25 4.41
C SER A 64 -6.10 -7.85 5.02
N LEU A 65 -7.19 -7.09 5.19
CA LEU A 65 -7.18 -5.77 5.83
C LEU A 65 -6.90 -5.86 7.33
N GLU A 66 -7.34 -6.93 8.00
CA GLU A 66 -7.01 -7.20 9.40
C GLU A 66 -5.54 -7.58 9.54
N SER A 67 -4.98 -8.41 8.64
CA SER A 67 -3.54 -8.76 8.68
C SER A 67 -2.62 -7.58 8.37
N ALA A 68 -3.11 -6.59 7.61
CA ALA A 68 -2.42 -5.33 7.39
C ALA A 68 -2.17 -4.54 8.69
N ASN A 69 -2.94 -4.83 9.75
CA ASN A 69 -2.77 -4.22 11.05
C ASN A 69 -1.37 -4.41 11.62
N ASP A 70 -0.77 -5.59 11.46
CA ASP A 70 0.56 -5.88 12.03
C ASP A 70 1.64 -4.93 11.47
N ALA A 71 1.56 -4.60 10.18
CA ALA A 71 2.50 -3.68 9.55
C ALA A 71 2.31 -2.23 10.03
N ILE A 72 1.06 -1.80 10.24
CA ILE A 72 0.75 -0.46 10.76
C ILE A 72 1.10 -0.36 12.25
N LEU A 73 0.83 -1.41 13.03
CA LEU A 73 1.21 -1.49 14.44
C LEU A 73 2.72 -1.46 14.62
N GLN A 74 3.47 -2.20 13.80
CA GLN A 74 4.92 -2.15 13.83
C GLN A 74 5.43 -0.73 13.56
N TYR A 75 4.90 -0.06 12.53
CA TYR A 75 5.21 1.34 12.27
C TYR A 75 4.89 2.24 13.47
N GLN A 76 3.73 2.03 14.12
CA GLN A 76 3.32 2.79 15.29
C GLN A 76 4.25 2.57 16.48
N ILE A 77 4.72 1.35 16.72
CA ILE A 77 5.71 1.05 17.76
C ILE A 77 7.01 1.82 17.50
N ASP A 78 7.46 1.84 16.25
CA ASP A 78 8.74 2.46 15.88
C ASP A 78 8.69 4.00 15.87
N ASN A 79 7.54 4.59 15.55
CA ASN A 79 7.40 6.04 15.34
C ASN A 79 6.53 6.75 16.39
N GLY A 80 5.86 6.00 17.27
CA GLY A 80 4.93 6.53 18.29
C GLY A 80 3.57 7.01 17.75
N HIS A 81 3.33 6.91 16.44
CA HIS A 81 2.08 7.27 15.77
C HIS A 81 1.88 6.40 14.52
N VAL A 82 0.65 6.29 14.01
CA VAL A 82 0.40 5.64 12.71
C VAL A 82 0.85 6.54 11.56
N PRO A 83 0.99 6.06 10.31
CA PRO A 83 1.24 6.93 9.17
C PRO A 83 0.18 8.04 9.05
N GLN A 84 0.58 9.30 9.02
CA GLN A 84 -0.37 10.42 9.10
C GLN A 84 -0.86 10.84 7.71
N GLY A 85 -2.17 11.07 7.59
CA GLY A 85 -2.80 11.59 6.38
C GLY A 85 -3.76 10.60 5.71
N LYS A 86 -4.18 10.93 4.48
CA LYS A 86 -5.17 10.18 3.72
C LYS A 86 -4.55 9.58 2.46
N GLY A 87 -5.08 8.42 2.05
CA GLY A 87 -4.70 7.75 0.81
C GLY A 87 -3.60 6.71 0.97
N MET A 88 -3.57 5.75 0.06
CA MET A 88 -2.61 4.63 0.06
C MET A 88 -1.17 5.08 -0.12
N GLU A 89 -0.93 6.24 -0.73
CA GLU A 89 0.40 6.82 -0.90
C GLU A 89 1.08 7.13 0.44
N VAL A 90 0.31 7.40 1.49
CA VAL A 90 0.84 7.62 2.85
C VAL A 90 1.51 6.34 3.35
N LEU A 91 0.84 5.21 3.19
CA LEU A 91 1.35 3.89 3.56
C LEU A 91 2.58 3.51 2.73
N LEU A 92 2.56 3.78 1.42
CA LEU A 92 3.70 3.52 0.54
C LEU A 92 4.94 4.34 0.92
N LYS A 93 4.76 5.63 1.27
CA LYS A 93 5.85 6.50 1.76
C LYS A 93 6.38 6.03 3.11
N ALA A 94 5.52 5.46 3.96
CA ALA A 94 5.89 4.82 5.22
C ALA A 94 6.58 3.45 5.04
N GLY A 95 6.71 2.94 3.81
CA GLY A 95 7.31 1.64 3.53
C GLY A 95 6.37 0.44 3.71
N ILE A 96 5.10 0.68 4.03
CA ILE A 96 4.09 -0.35 4.24
C ILE A 96 3.47 -0.74 2.89
N ARG A 97 3.77 -1.95 2.42
CA ARG A 97 3.37 -2.45 1.08
C ARG A 97 2.50 -3.70 1.10
N SER A 98 2.25 -4.28 2.28
CA SER A 98 1.43 -5.48 2.46
C SER A 98 -0.07 -5.24 2.24
N ILE A 99 -0.49 -3.99 2.23
CA ILE A 99 -1.90 -3.61 2.18
C ILE A 99 -2.35 -3.53 0.72
N PRO A 100 -3.43 -4.23 0.32
CA PRO A 100 -3.95 -4.13 -1.03
C PRO A 100 -4.41 -2.69 -1.32
N SER A 101 -4.03 -2.15 -2.48
CA SER A 101 -4.43 -0.80 -2.91
C SER A 101 -5.78 -0.77 -3.64
N VAL A 102 -6.25 -1.93 -4.09
CA VAL A 102 -7.50 -2.14 -4.80
C VAL A 102 -8.19 -3.35 -4.16
N ASP A 103 -9.49 -3.25 -3.97
CA ASP A 103 -10.32 -4.34 -3.45
C ASP A 103 -10.64 -5.38 -4.54
N PRO A 104 -11.23 -6.54 -4.19
CA PRO A 104 -11.58 -7.57 -5.17
C PRO A 104 -12.63 -7.15 -6.20
N TRP A 105 -13.35 -6.05 -5.97
CA TRP A 105 -14.41 -5.54 -6.85
C TRP A 105 -13.92 -4.41 -7.76
N GLY A 106 -12.64 -4.05 -7.65
CA GLY A 106 -11.94 -3.14 -8.55
C GLY A 106 -11.93 -1.69 -8.09
N ASP A 107 -12.38 -1.38 -6.88
CA ASP A 107 -12.31 -0.05 -6.30
C ASP A 107 -11.08 0.14 -5.40
N LYS A 108 -10.68 1.39 -5.23
CA LYS A 108 -9.51 1.72 -4.41
C LYS A 108 -9.82 1.51 -2.93
N VAL A 109 -8.87 0.92 -2.22
CA VAL A 109 -8.87 0.94 -0.76
C VAL A 109 -8.48 2.35 -0.31
N LEU A 110 -9.24 2.90 0.63
CA LEU A 110 -8.97 4.20 1.24
C LEU A 110 -8.29 4.00 2.59
N TYR A 111 -7.32 4.86 2.88
CA TYR A 111 -6.63 4.95 4.17
C TYR A 111 -6.85 6.34 4.77
N ASP A 112 -7.08 6.41 6.08
CA ASP A 112 -7.11 7.65 6.85
C ASP A 112 -6.44 7.41 8.21
N GLY A 113 -5.29 8.05 8.45
CA GLY A 113 -4.50 7.91 9.68
C GLY A 113 -4.36 9.25 10.42
N GLU A 114 -4.71 9.26 11.69
CA GLU A 114 -4.65 10.43 12.57
C GLU A 114 -4.20 10.04 13.99
N GLY A 115 -3.10 10.62 14.46
CA GLY A 115 -2.50 10.33 15.76
C GLY A 115 -2.18 8.85 15.93
N ASN A 116 -2.93 8.17 16.81
CA ASN A 116 -2.78 6.75 17.12
C ASN A 116 -3.92 5.88 16.57
N SER A 117 -4.71 6.42 15.64
CA SER A 117 -5.84 5.71 15.05
C SER A 117 -5.78 5.76 13.53
N TYR A 118 -6.24 4.70 12.89
CA TYR A 118 -6.39 4.65 11.45
C TYR A 118 -7.66 3.92 11.02
N THR A 119 -8.07 4.18 9.79
CA THR A 119 -9.17 3.50 9.11
C THR A 119 -8.71 3.03 7.74
N LEU A 120 -9.03 1.78 7.40
CA LEU A 120 -9.02 1.24 6.04
C LEU A 120 -10.47 1.05 5.59
N SER A 121 -10.79 1.44 4.36
CA SER A 121 -12.16 1.30 3.85
C SER A 121 -12.24 0.91 2.38
N SER A 122 -13.30 0.19 2.01
CA SER A 122 -13.66 -0.22 0.64
C SER A 122 -15.17 -0.13 0.49
N ALA A 123 -15.64 0.28 -0.69
CA ALA A 123 -17.07 0.36 -1.02
C ALA A 123 -17.71 -1.04 -1.17
N GLY A 124 -16.90 -2.10 -1.21
CA GLY A 124 -17.40 -3.46 -1.27
C GLY A 124 -18.03 -3.83 -2.62
N PRO A 125 -18.85 -4.91 -2.63
CA PRO A 125 -19.42 -5.47 -3.86
C PRO A 125 -20.26 -4.53 -4.72
N ASP A 126 -21.04 -3.63 -4.11
CA ASP A 126 -21.98 -2.75 -4.83
C ASP A 126 -21.33 -1.48 -5.37
N ARG A 127 -20.06 -1.24 -4.99
CA ARG A 127 -19.23 -0.11 -5.41
C ARG A 127 -19.81 1.24 -5.05
N GLN A 128 -20.65 1.28 -4.01
CA GLN A 128 -21.33 2.49 -3.55
C GLN A 128 -20.99 2.75 -2.10
N TRP A 129 -20.39 3.91 -1.84
CA TRP A 129 -20.11 4.34 -0.47
C TRP A 129 -21.39 4.67 0.29
N GLY A 130 -21.40 4.40 1.59
CA GLY A 130 -22.52 4.66 2.49
C GLY A 130 -23.58 3.56 2.48
N THR A 131 -23.25 2.38 1.98
CA THR A 131 -24.15 1.22 1.94
C THR A 131 -23.73 0.16 2.97
N ARG A 132 -24.51 -0.93 3.05
CA ARG A 132 -24.20 -2.06 3.92
C ARG A 132 -23.02 -2.90 3.44
N ASP A 133 -22.64 -2.70 2.18
CA ASP A 133 -21.55 -3.42 1.54
C ASP A 133 -20.18 -2.82 1.86
N ASP A 134 -20.15 -1.58 2.35
CA ASP A 134 -18.96 -0.93 2.87
C ASP A 134 -18.22 -1.82 3.89
N ILE A 135 -16.92 -1.95 3.67
CA ILE A 135 -16.00 -2.62 4.58
C ILE A 135 -15.17 -1.52 5.23
N VAL A 136 -15.27 -1.41 6.55
CA VAL A 136 -14.51 -0.43 7.33
C VAL A 136 -13.73 -1.17 8.42
N VAL A 137 -12.41 -1.08 8.38
CA VAL A 137 -11.53 -1.65 9.40
C VAL A 137 -10.86 -0.50 10.15
N LYS A 138 -11.14 -0.37 11.44
CA LYS A 138 -10.56 0.66 12.31
C LYS A 138 -9.61 0.01 13.30
N ASN A 139 -8.36 0.46 13.30
CA ASN A 139 -7.31 -0.09 14.18
C ASN A 139 -7.22 -1.63 14.14
N GLY A 140 -7.37 -2.21 12.95
CA GLY A 140 -7.32 -3.66 12.75
C GLY A 140 -8.60 -4.42 13.08
N HIS A 141 -9.69 -3.73 13.42
CA HIS A 141 -10.97 -4.34 13.73
C HIS A 141 -12.05 -3.93 12.73
N LEU A 142 -12.79 -4.91 12.20
CA LEU A 142 -13.96 -4.63 11.39
C LEU A 142 -15.00 -3.84 12.20
N VAL A 143 -15.44 -2.71 11.66
CA VAL A 143 -16.53 -1.89 12.20
C VAL A 143 -17.79 -2.21 11.39
N SER A 144 -18.83 -2.70 12.06
CA SER A 144 -20.12 -2.92 11.42
C SER A 144 -20.71 -1.58 10.98
N ASN A 145 -20.98 -1.41 9.68
CA ASN A 145 -21.77 -0.28 9.22
C ASN A 145 -23.23 -0.49 9.68
N PRO A 146 -23.88 0.50 10.33
CA PRO A 146 -25.29 0.39 10.64
C PRO A 146 -26.12 0.29 9.35
N PRO A 147 -27.25 -0.43 9.38
CA PRO A 147 -28.08 -0.74 8.22
C PRO A 147 -28.76 0.45 7.55
#